data_AF-A0A8F4JA33-F1
#
_entry.id   AF-A0A8F4JA33-F1
#
_cell.length_a   1.000
_cell.length_b   1.000
_cell.length_c   1.000
_cell.angle_alpha   90.00
_cell.angle_beta   90.00
_cell.angle_gamma   90.00
#
_symmetry.space_group_name_H-M   'P 1'
#
loop_
_entity.id
_entity.type
_entity.pdbx_description
1 polymer ?
#
loop_
_entity_poly.entity_id
_entity_poly.type
_entity_poly.pdbx_seq_one_letter_code
_entity_poly.pdbx_strand_id
1 'polypeptide(L)' 'MALPHAQLSAISSGLDELVVRVAELGEALDADGGSDAANALFEAERALKMATRALARARRSLRA' A
#
# COMPACT_ATOMS: atom_id res chain seq x y z
N MET A 1 22.16 -9.02 13.85
CA MET A 1 22.42 -8.57 12.47
C MET A 1 21.44 -7.47 12.15
N ALA A 2 21.91 -6.24 11.89
CA ALA A 2 21.03 -5.11 11.57
C ALA A 2 20.41 -5.35 10.20
N LEU A 3 19.09 -5.24 10.06
CA LEU A 3 18.50 -5.21 8.72
C LEU A 3 19.13 -4.05 7.95
N PRO A 4 19.62 -4.29 6.73
CA PRO A 4 20.27 -3.25 5.96
C PRO A 4 19.23 -2.17 5.69
N HIS A 5 19.54 -0.93 6.07
CA HIS A 5 18.75 0.28 5.84
C HIS A 5 18.01 0.30 4.48
N ALA A 6 18.60 -0.28 3.44
CA ALA A 6 18.02 -0.50 2.12
C ALA A 6 16.66 -1.23 2.11
N GLN A 7 16.46 -2.27 2.93
CA GLN A 7 15.17 -2.99 2.99
C GLN A 7 14.09 -2.13 3.64
N LEU A 8 14.44 -1.31 4.64
CA LEU A 8 13.50 -0.37 5.26
C LEU A 8 13.14 0.77 4.32
N SER A 9 14.11 1.33 3.59
CA SER A 9 13.85 2.32 2.55
C SER A 9 12.93 1.78 1.46
N ALA A 10 13.18 0.57 0.95
CA ALA A 10 12.35 -0.03 -0.09
C ALA A 10 10.89 -0.22 0.37
N ILE A 11 10.69 -0.61 1.62
CA ILE A 11 9.36 -0.73 2.22
C ILE A 11 8.69 0.64 2.37
N SER A 12 9.43 1.66 2.79
CA SER A 12 8.92 3.04 2.92
C SER A 12 8.46 3.58 1.56
N SER A 13 9.28 3.45 0.52
CA SER A 13 8.93 3.91 -0.83
C SER A 13 7.70 3.19 -1.37
N GLY A 14 7.58 1.88 -1.14
CA GLY A 14 6.38 1.13 -1.54
C GLY A 14 5.11 1.54 -0.78
N LEU A 15 5.23 2.01 0.47
CA LEU A 15 4.10 2.57 1.21
C LEU A 15 3.68 3.94 0.65
N ASP A 16 4.65 4.80 0.33
CA ASP A 16 4.39 6.12 -0.25
C ASP A 16 3.66 6.01 -1.60
N GLU A 17 4.08 5.07 -2.45
CA GLU A 17 3.39 4.77 -3.73
C GLU A 17 1.93 4.32 -3.54
N LEU A 18 1.65 3.53 -2.50
CA LEU A 18 0.30 3.08 -2.20
C LEU A 18 -0.57 4.19 -1.65
N VAL A 19 -0.01 5.10 -0.86
CA VAL A 19 -0.73 6.29 -0.37
C VAL A 19 -1.15 7.17 -1.54
N VAL A 20 -0.26 7.40 -2.51
CA VAL A 20 -0.59 8.17 -3.72
C VAL A 20 -1.71 7.49 -4.51
N ARG A 21 -1.61 6.19 -4.79
CA ARG A 21 -2.67 5.45 -5.50
C ARG A 21 -4.03 5.52 -4.82
N VAL A 22 -4.07 5.41 -3.49
CA VAL A 22 -5.33 5.51 -2.74
C VAL A 22 -5.94 6.91 -2.85
N ALA A 23 -5.11 7.96 -2.84
CA ALA A 23 -5.58 9.34 -3.03
C ALA A 23 -6.16 9.55 -4.44
N GLU A 24 -5.46 9.11 -5.49
CA GLU A 24 -5.93 9.18 -6.88
C GLU A 24 -7.27 8.45 -7.08
N LEU A 25 -7.42 7.29 -6.44
CA LEU A 25 -8.67 6.52 -6.50
C LEU A 25 -9.82 7.23 -5.76
N GLY A 26 -9.52 7.88 -4.64
CA GLY A 26 -10.49 8.72 -3.91
C GLY A 26 -10.97 9.92 -4.73
N GLU A 27 -10.07 10.58 -5.46
CA GLU A 27 -10.44 11.68 -6.37
C GLU A 27 -11.30 11.19 -7.54
N ALA A 28 -10.99 10.03 -8.13
CA ALA A 28 -11.78 9.44 -9.20
C ALA A 28 -13.20 9.05 -8.74
N LEU A 29 -13.34 8.64 -7.47
CA LEU A 29 -14.63 8.34 -6.84
C LEU A 29 -15.50 9.58 -6.63
N ASP A 30 -14.89 10.67 -6.17
CA ASP A 30 -15.59 11.95 -5.97
C ASP A 30 -16.07 12.54 -7.31
N ALA A 31 -15.32 12.29 -8.38
CA ALA A 31 -15.63 12.81 -9.71
C ALA A 31 -16.78 12.11 -10.45
N ASP A 32 -16.94 10.78 -10.33
CA ASP A 32 -17.82 10.02 -11.25
C ASP A 32 -18.80 9.04 -10.56
N GLY A 33 -18.67 8.78 -9.25
CA GLY A 33 -19.70 8.16 -8.40
C GLY A 33 -20.32 6.82 -8.85
N GLY A 34 -19.73 6.13 -9.84
CA GLY A 34 -20.30 4.97 -10.51
C GLY A 34 -19.66 3.61 -10.15
N SER A 35 -20.14 2.54 -10.78
CA SER A 35 -19.66 1.16 -10.61
C SER A 35 -18.14 0.99 -10.75
N ASP A 36 -17.51 1.77 -11.63
CA ASP A 36 -16.06 1.71 -11.84
C ASP A 36 -15.28 2.20 -10.64
N ALA A 37 -15.83 3.20 -9.95
CA ALA A 37 -15.22 3.80 -8.78
C ALA A 37 -15.23 2.82 -7.58
N ALA A 38 -16.31 2.07 -7.41
CA ALA A 38 -16.41 1.02 -6.38
C ALA A 38 -15.42 -0.14 -6.62
N ASN A 39 -15.24 -0.55 -7.89
CA ASN A 39 -14.22 -1.54 -8.25
C ASN A 39 -12.80 -1.01 -8.01
N ALA A 40 -12.56 0.25 -8.35
CA ALA A 40 -11.28 0.92 -8.16
C ALA A 40 -10.91 0.98 -6.66
N LEU A 41 -11.88 1.29 -5.79
CA LEU A 41 -11.70 1.25 -4.33
C LEU A 41 -11.37 -0.14 -3.80
N PHE A 42 -12.07 -1.17 -4.31
CA PHE A 42 -11.85 -2.56 -3.90
C PHE A 42 -10.42 -3.04 -4.23
N GLU A 43 -9.92 -2.70 -5.42
CA GLU A 43 -8.54 -3.02 -5.81
C GLU A 43 -7.51 -2.22 -4.97
N ALA A 44 -7.81 -0.96 -4.62
CA ALA A 44 -7.00 -0.16 -3.69
C ALA A 44 -6.88 -0.86 -2.32
N GLU A 45 -8.02 -1.26 -1.74
CA GLU A 45 -8.09 -1.94 -0.45
C GLU A 45 -7.30 -3.26 -0.49
N ARG A 46 -7.42 -4.01 -1.59
CA ARG A 46 -6.68 -5.26 -1.80
C ARG A 46 -5.17 -5.02 -1.83
N ALA A 47 -4.72 -4.02 -2.58
CA ALA A 47 -3.30 -3.66 -2.66
C ALA A 47 -2.74 -3.24 -1.29
N LEU A 48 -3.48 -2.43 -0.54
CA LEU A 48 -3.10 -1.98 0.80
C LEU A 48 -3.01 -3.15 1.79
N LYS A 49 -3.95 -4.11 1.75
CA LYS A 49 -3.90 -5.33 2.56
C LYS A 49 -2.66 -6.16 2.24
N MET A 50 -2.28 -6.29 0.96
CA MET A 50 -1.07 -7.02 0.56
C MET A 50 0.21 -6.35 1.08
N ALA A 51 0.29 -5.03 0.95
CA ALA A 51 1.43 -4.26 1.46
C ALA A 51 1.56 -4.36 2.99
N THR A 52 0.43 -4.27 3.71
CA THR A 52 0.39 -4.47 5.16
C THR A 52 0.93 -5.85 5.55
N ARG A 53 0.57 -6.91 4.80
CA ARG A 53 1.10 -8.27 5.02
C ARG A 53 2.59 -8.38 4.71
N ALA A 54 3.08 -7.70 3.67
CA ALA A 54 4.50 -7.64 3.34
C ALA A 54 5.30 -6.95 4.44
N LEU A 55 4.83 -5.80 4.92
CA LEU A 55 5.42 -5.08 6.05
C LEU A 55 5.44 -5.94 7.33
N ALA A 56 4.35 -6.63 7.63
CA ALA A 56 4.29 -7.53 8.80
C ALA A 56 5.26 -8.73 8.70
N ARG A 57 5.58 -9.20 7.49
CA ARG A 57 6.61 -10.22 7.26
C ARG A 57 8.01 -9.65 7.47
N ALA A 58 8.32 -8.48 6.90
CA ALA A 58 9.59 -7.80 7.11
C ALA A 58 9.84 -7.47 8.59
N ARG A 59 8.81 -7.01 9.31
CA ARG A 59 8.88 -6.77 10.76
C ARG A 59 9.17 -8.05 11.56
N ARG A 60 8.70 -9.22 11.10
CA ARG A 60 9.00 -10.49 11.76
C ARG A 60 10.44 -10.93 11.51
N SER A 61 10.96 -10.79 10.29
CA SER A 61 12.36 -11.09 9.99
C SER A 61 13.34 -10.14 10.69
N LEU A 62 12.88 -8.94 11.06
CA LEU A 62 13.63 -7.99 11.90
C LEU A 62 13.77 -8.40 13.37
N ARG A 63 12.87 -9.26 13.88
CA ARG A 63 12.81 -9.66 15.29
C ARG A 63 13.38 -11.07 15.55
N ALA A 64 13.71 -11.81 14.50
CA ALA A 64 14.32 -13.15 14.55
C ALA A 64 15.83 -13.03 14.33
#